data_AF-A0A4Q6ARA8-F1
#
_entry.id   AF-A0A4Q6ARA8-F1
#
_cell.length_a   1.000
_cell.length_b   1.000
_cell.length_c   1.000
_cell.angle_alpha   90.00
_cell.angle_beta   90.00
_cell.angle_gamma   90.00
#
_symmetry.space_group_name_H-M   'P 1'
#
loop_
_entity.id
_entity.type
_entity.pdbx_description
1 polymer ?
#
loop_
_entity_poly.entity_id
_entity_poly.type
_entity_poly.pdbx_seq_one_letter_code
_entity_poly.pdbx_strand_id
1 'polypeptide(L)'
;MAWVKRIVLFAAVNIAILVTVSLILNLLGVGNYQSGNGLNHTALLAFCLVWGMVGSFISLLLSKVIAKWTMQVTLVNPQAGGREGELYQAVARLAKAAGLSKTPEVGIYPGMEVNAFATGPSKSRSLVAVSQGLLMAMERNEVEGVLAHEIAHIANGDMVTMTLVQGVVNAFVMYIARVAAFGVSQFLRGNDEEGEGLG
;
A
#
# COMPACT_ATOMS: atom_id res chain seq x y z
N MET A 1 -27.45 11.88 17.80
CA MET A 1 -26.41 12.94 17.81
C MET A 1 -24.98 12.42 17.57
N ALA A 2 -24.56 11.27 18.11
CA ALA A 2 -23.20 10.73 17.89
C ALA A 2 -22.90 10.36 16.42
N TRP A 3 -23.90 9.89 15.69
CA TRP A 3 -23.76 9.50 14.27
C TRP A 3 -23.50 10.70 13.36
N VAL A 4 -24.26 11.79 13.54
CA VAL A 4 -24.05 13.06 12.83
C VAL A 4 -22.66 13.63 13.11
N LYS A 5 -22.19 13.60 14.37
CA LYS A 5 -20.83 14.05 14.71
C LYS A 5 -19.75 13.26 13.98
N ARG A 6 -19.89 11.93 13.83
CA ARG A 6 -18.94 11.09 13.10
C ARG A 6 -18.91 11.41 11.61
N ILE A 7 -20.08 11.63 11.01
CA ILE A 7 -20.20 12.02 9.60
C ILE A 7 -19.57 13.40 9.37
N VAL A 8 -19.85 14.36 10.25
CA VAL A 8 -19.29 15.72 10.15
C VAL A 8 -17.77 15.69 10.36
N LEU A 9 -17.26 14.93 11.35
CA LEU A 9 -15.82 14.76 11.56
C LEU A 9 -15.15 14.10 10.36
N PHE A 10 -15.77 13.06 9.80
CA PHE A 10 -15.28 12.39 8.60
C PHE A 10 -15.22 13.38 7.41
N ALA A 11 -16.29 14.12 7.16
CA ALA A 11 -16.33 15.12 6.08
C ALA A 11 -15.29 16.23 6.30
N ALA A 12 -15.20 16.78 7.51
CA ALA A 12 -14.25 17.84 7.86
C ALA A 12 -12.80 17.38 7.71
N VAL A 13 -12.46 16.16 8.14
CA VAL A 13 -11.12 15.59 7.96
C VAL A 13 -10.80 15.41 6.48
N ASN A 14 -11.73 14.88 5.69
CA ASN A 14 -11.52 14.75 4.24
C ASN A 14 -11.35 16.11 3.56
N ILE A 15 -12.15 17.12 3.89
CA ILE A 15 -12.01 18.48 3.37
C ILE A 15 -10.67 19.08 3.77
N ALA A 16 -10.26 18.94 5.04
CA ALA A 16 -8.98 19.43 5.52
C ALA A 16 -7.80 18.77 4.78
N ILE A 17 -7.88 17.45 4.53
CA ILE A 17 -6.90 16.71 3.72
C ILE A 17 -6.88 17.27 2.29
N LEU A 18 -8.04 17.43 1.64
CA LEU A 18 -8.13 17.97 0.28
C LEU A 18 -7.54 19.38 0.16
N VAL A 19 -7.84 20.25 1.13
CA VAL A 19 -7.29 21.62 1.19
C VAL A 19 -5.78 21.60 1.40
N THR A 20 -5.30 20.79 2.34
CA THR A 20 -3.86 20.70 2.64
C THR A 20 -3.08 20.17 1.44
N VAL A 21 -3.58 19.11 0.80
CA VAL A 21 -2.99 18.56 -0.42
C VAL A 21 -3.01 19.59 -1.55
N SER A 22 -4.12 20.30 -1.76
CA SER A 22 -4.23 21.35 -2.78
C SER A 22 -3.25 22.49 -2.55
N LEU A 23 -3.05 22.91 -1.30
CA LEU A 23 -2.12 23.96 -0.93
C LEU A 23 -0.67 23.53 -1.20
N ILE A 24 -0.31 22.30 -0.84
CA ILE A 24 1.02 21.72 -1.08
C ILE A 24 1.28 21.59 -2.60
N LEU A 25 0.30 21.11 -3.36
CA LEU A 25 0.41 20.97 -4.81
C LEU A 25 0.52 22.33 -5.53
N ASN A 26 -0.16 23.36 -5.02
CA ASN A 26 -0.01 24.74 -5.50
C ASN A 26 1.39 25.29 -5.19
N LEU A 27 1.87 25.11 -3.94
CA LEU A 27 3.19 25.55 -3.50
C LEU A 27 4.33 24.88 -4.26
N LEU A 28 4.18 23.61 -4.63
CA LEU A 28 5.14 22.85 -5.43
C LEU A 28 5.09 23.20 -6.94
N GLY A 29 4.23 24.13 -7.36
CA GLY A 29 4.09 24.55 -8.76
C GLY A 29 3.42 23.50 -9.65
N VAL A 30 2.89 22.44 -9.06
CA VAL A 30 2.29 21.29 -9.73
C VAL A 30 0.85 21.58 -10.19
N GLY A 31 0.22 22.64 -9.69
CA GLY A 31 -1.13 23.07 -10.09
C GLY A 31 -1.27 23.57 -11.53
N ASN A 32 -0.17 23.81 -12.25
CA ASN A 32 -0.17 24.45 -13.58
C ASN A 32 -0.19 23.47 -14.76
N TYR A 33 -0.79 22.28 -14.64
CA TYR A 33 -1.01 21.38 -15.80
C TYR A 33 -2.11 21.90 -16.75
N GLN A 34 -2.90 22.87 -16.30
CA GLN A 34 -3.88 23.59 -17.09
C GLN A 34 -3.30 24.96 -17.47
N SER A 35 -2.53 24.99 -18.55
CA SER A 35 -2.13 26.26 -19.16
C SER A 35 -3.31 26.78 -19.98
N GLY A 36 -3.49 28.11 -20.07
CA GLY A 36 -4.65 28.75 -20.71
C GLY A 36 -4.91 28.41 -22.19
N ASN A 37 -4.13 27.50 -22.80
CA ASN A 37 -4.26 27.05 -24.18
C ASN A 37 -4.34 25.51 -24.35
N GLY A 38 -4.45 24.71 -23.27
CA GLY A 38 -4.61 23.25 -23.35
C GLY A 38 -3.96 22.45 -22.22
N LEU A 39 -4.16 21.13 -22.23
CA LEU A 39 -3.48 20.21 -21.30
C LEU A 39 -2.01 20.03 -21.71
N ASN A 40 -1.08 20.33 -20.80
CA ASN A 40 0.30 19.90 -20.98
C ASN A 40 0.41 18.40 -20.63
N HIS A 41 0.26 17.54 -21.63
CA HIS A 41 0.28 16.09 -21.46
C HIS A 41 1.60 15.58 -20.84
N THR A 42 2.73 16.23 -21.12
CA THR A 42 4.03 15.88 -20.56
C THR A 42 4.11 16.19 -19.06
N ALA A 43 3.70 17.39 -18.66
CA ALA A 43 3.65 17.79 -17.26
C ALA A 43 2.65 16.96 -16.45
N LEU A 44 1.49 16.64 -17.05
CA LEU A 44 0.48 15.77 -16.45
C LEU A 44 1.00 14.35 -16.23
N LEU A 45 1.65 13.76 -17.24
CA LEU A 45 2.22 12.42 -17.13
C LEU A 45 3.34 12.38 -16.08
N ALA A 46 4.24 13.36 -16.09
CA ALA A 46 5.29 13.47 -15.08
C ALA A 46 4.73 13.58 -13.67
N PHE A 47 3.70 14.42 -13.48
CA PHE A 47 2.99 14.54 -12.20
C PHE A 47 2.38 13.20 -11.76
N CYS A 48 1.62 12.54 -12.64
CA CYS A 48 0.97 11.27 -12.32
C CYS A 48 1.99 10.18 -12.00
N LEU A 49 3.12 10.13 -12.71
CA LEU A 49 4.21 9.19 -12.45
C LEU A 49 4.83 9.42 -11.08
N VAL A 50 5.18 10.67 -10.76
CA VAL A 50 5.72 11.01 -9.43
C VAL A 50 4.73 10.63 -8.34
N TRP A 51 3.45 11.00 -8.48
CA TRP A 51 2.45 10.72 -7.46
C TRP A 51 2.17 9.23 -7.30
N GLY A 52 2.09 8.48 -8.42
CA GLY A 52 1.86 7.04 -8.41
C GLY A 52 3.02 6.29 -7.75
N MET A 53 4.25 6.65 -8.11
CA MET A 53 5.46 6.07 -7.55
C MET A 53 5.61 6.42 -6.07
N VAL A 54 5.53 7.70 -5.70
CA VAL A 54 5.66 8.16 -4.31
C VAL A 54 4.62 7.47 -3.42
N GLY A 55 3.36 7.41 -3.84
CA GLY A 55 2.30 6.72 -3.11
C GLY A 55 2.59 5.24 -2.89
N SER A 56 3.08 4.54 -3.92
CA SER A 56 3.43 3.12 -3.82
C SER A 56 4.60 2.87 -2.86
N PHE A 57 5.66 3.68 -2.92
CA PHE A 57 6.81 3.55 -2.03
C PHE A 57 6.44 3.85 -0.57
N ILE A 58 5.65 4.89 -0.32
CA ILE A 58 5.15 5.18 1.03
C ILE A 58 4.34 4.01 1.56
N SER A 59 3.44 3.45 0.74
CA SER A 59 2.65 2.28 1.11
C SER A 59 3.54 1.08 1.47
N LEU A 60 4.57 0.79 0.67
CA LEU A 60 5.52 -0.28 0.94
C LEU A 60 6.33 -0.05 2.22
N LEU A 61 6.77 1.18 2.49
CA LEU A 61 7.50 1.52 3.72
C LEU A 61 6.64 1.34 4.97
N LEU A 62 5.35 1.65 4.88
CA LEU A 62 4.39 1.51 5.97
C LEU A 62 3.79 0.10 6.08
N SER A 63 3.85 -0.72 5.03
CA SER A 63 3.21 -2.04 4.92
C SER A 63 3.41 -2.91 6.15
N LYS A 64 4.66 -3.04 6.61
CA LYS A 64 5.01 -3.82 7.81
C LYS A 64 4.38 -3.27 9.09
N VAL A 65 4.38 -1.94 9.26
CA VAL A 65 3.82 -1.29 10.46
C VAL A 65 2.31 -1.45 10.48
N ILE A 66 1.66 -1.19 9.35
CA ILE A 66 0.22 -1.36 9.17
C ILE A 66 -0.17 -2.82 9.43
N ALA A 67 0.53 -3.78 8.82
CA ALA A 67 0.24 -5.21 9.00
C ALA A 67 0.33 -5.62 10.48
N LYS A 68 1.36 -5.18 11.21
CA LYS A 68 1.49 -5.46 12.64
C LYS A 68 0.35 -4.91 13.46
N TRP A 69 -0.08 -3.67 13.18
CA TRP A 69 -1.14 -3.01 13.93
C TRP A 69 -2.51 -3.58 13.60
N THR A 70 -2.82 -3.73 12.32
CA THR A 70 -4.14 -4.21 11.86
C THR A 70 -4.36 -5.66 12.23
N MET A 71 -3.34 -6.52 12.08
CA MET A 71 -3.46 -7.94 12.42
C MET A 71 -3.12 -8.22 13.89
N GLN A 72 -2.72 -7.21 14.69
CA GLN A 72 -2.30 -7.40 16.08
C GLN A 72 -1.21 -8.48 16.24
N VAL A 73 -0.18 -8.40 15.38
CA VAL A 73 0.90 -9.38 15.34
C VAL A 73 1.74 -9.30 16.62
N THR A 74 1.80 -10.40 17.35
CA THR A 74 2.74 -10.59 18.46
C THR A 74 4.04 -11.15 17.92
N LEU A 75 5.14 -10.44 18.15
CA LEU A 75 6.46 -10.89 17.72
C LEU A 75 6.93 -12.06 18.57
N VAL A 76 7.43 -13.09 17.89
CA VAL A 76 8.01 -14.26 18.53
C VAL A 76 9.38 -13.91 19.09
N ASN A 77 9.62 -14.25 20.35
CA ASN A 77 10.93 -14.13 20.97
C ASN A 77 11.85 -15.26 20.44
N PRO A 78 13.05 -14.95 19.90
CA PRO A 78 14.01 -15.96 19.46
C PRO A 78 14.42 -16.98 20.54
N GLN A 79 14.29 -16.61 21.82
CA GLN A 79 14.60 -17.48 22.96
C GLN A 79 13.36 -18.11 23.59
N ALA A 80 12.17 -17.93 23.00
CA ALA A 80 10.98 -18.64 23.44
C ALA A 80 11.17 -20.16 23.29
N GLY A 81 10.72 -20.92 24.28
CA GLY A 81 10.63 -22.37 24.20
C GLY A 81 9.36 -22.83 23.47
N GLY A 82 9.33 -24.10 23.09
CA GLY A 82 8.15 -24.73 22.48
C GLY A 82 7.89 -24.29 21.04
N ARG A 83 6.60 -24.28 20.65
CA ARG A 83 6.16 -24.07 19.26
C ARG A 83 6.57 -22.73 18.67
N GLU A 84 6.62 -21.67 19.47
CA GLU A 84 7.05 -20.35 18.99
C GLU A 84 8.55 -20.33 18.66
N GLY A 85 9.38 -20.91 19.52
CA GLY A 85 10.81 -21.04 19.26
C GLY A 85 11.11 -21.90 18.03
N GLU A 86 10.38 -23.00 17.87
CA GLU A 86 10.48 -23.85 16.68
C GLU A 86 10.12 -23.11 15.39
N LEU A 87 9.06 -22.29 15.44
CA LEU A 87 8.65 -21.44 14.32
C LEU A 87 9.76 -20.46 13.94
N TYR A 88 10.35 -19.77 14.93
CA TYR A 88 11.45 -18.85 14.68
C TYR A 88 12.67 -19.57 14.06
N GLN A 89 13.03 -20.74 14.58
CA GLN A 89 14.15 -21.52 14.07
C GLN A 89 13.90 -22.03 12.64
N ALA A 90 12.66 -22.42 12.31
CA ALA A 90 12.28 -22.80 10.96
C ALA A 90 12.47 -21.62 9.99
N VAL A 91 11.93 -20.44 10.33
CA VAL A 91 12.11 -19.22 9.52
C VAL A 91 13.59 -18.85 9.38
N ALA A 92 14.37 -18.93 10.46
CA ALA A 92 15.80 -18.64 10.43
C ALA A 92 16.58 -19.59 9.50
N ARG A 93 16.28 -20.90 9.56
CA ARG A 93 16.89 -21.91 8.69
C ARG A 93 16.52 -21.67 7.22
N LEU A 94 15.24 -21.46 6.93
CA LEU A 94 14.74 -21.22 5.58
C LEU A 94 15.28 -19.90 5.00
N ALA A 95 15.30 -18.83 5.79
CA ALA A 95 15.87 -17.54 5.39
C ALA A 95 17.35 -17.67 5.01
N LYS A 96 18.12 -18.42 5.80
CA LYS A 96 19.52 -18.71 5.52
C LYS A 96 19.68 -19.54 4.24
N ALA A 97 18.86 -20.57 4.06
CA ALA A 97 18.86 -21.40 2.85
C ALA A 97 18.51 -20.60 1.58
N ALA A 98 17.60 -19.64 1.70
CA ALA A 98 17.22 -18.73 0.63
C ALA A 98 18.22 -17.57 0.39
N GLY A 99 19.35 -17.53 1.11
CA GLY A 99 20.39 -16.51 0.93
C GLY A 99 20.03 -15.12 1.46
N LEU A 100 19.07 -15.02 2.40
CA LEU A 100 18.73 -13.75 3.03
C LEU A 100 19.83 -13.30 4.00
N SER A 101 20.22 -12.02 3.93
CA SER A 101 21.24 -11.44 4.81
C SER A 101 20.76 -11.21 6.25
N LYS A 102 19.45 -11.13 6.46
CA LYS A 102 18.81 -11.04 7.77
C LYS A 102 17.60 -11.97 7.82
N THR A 103 17.42 -12.63 8.95
CA THR A 103 16.19 -13.36 9.24
C THR A 103 15.02 -12.39 9.32
N PRO A 104 13.91 -12.63 8.60
CA PRO A 104 12.68 -11.84 8.76
C PRO A 104 12.22 -11.84 10.22
N GLU A 105 11.55 -10.78 10.63
CA GLU A 105 10.82 -10.80 11.89
C GLU A 105 9.75 -11.90 11.82
N VAL A 106 9.53 -12.61 12.93
CA VAL A 106 8.55 -13.70 13.00
C VAL A 106 7.45 -13.28 13.95
N GLY A 107 6.20 -13.45 13.54
CA GLY A 107 5.06 -13.09 14.36
C GLY A 107 3.92 -14.09 14.28
N ILE A 108 3.09 -14.05 15.32
CA ILE A 108 1.84 -14.81 15.41
C ILE A 108 0.70 -13.81 15.63
N TYR A 109 -0.42 -14.00 14.94
CA TYR A 109 -1.59 -13.15 15.11
C TYR A 109 -2.86 -13.95 15.46
N PRO A 110 -3.80 -13.34 16.20
CA PRO A 110 -5.03 -14.00 16.62
C PRO A 110 -6.03 -14.10 15.46
N GLY A 111 -5.90 -15.15 14.66
CA GLY A 111 -6.83 -15.52 13.58
C GLY A 111 -7.05 -17.03 13.58
N MET A 112 -8.28 -17.48 13.29
CA MET A 112 -8.67 -18.90 13.23
C MET A 112 -8.59 -19.48 11.81
N GLU A 113 -8.43 -18.60 10.82
CA GLU A 113 -8.11 -18.96 9.45
C GLU A 113 -6.76 -19.68 9.37
N VAL A 114 -6.60 -20.53 8.36
CA VAL A 114 -5.31 -21.15 8.03
C VAL A 114 -4.59 -20.23 7.07
N ASN A 115 -3.77 -19.31 7.59
CA ASN A 115 -3.12 -18.29 6.79
C ASN A 115 -1.73 -17.89 7.32
N ALA A 116 -0.81 -17.64 6.39
CA ALA A 116 0.50 -17.05 6.63
C ALA A 116 0.73 -15.95 5.58
N PHE A 117 1.51 -14.93 5.93
CA PHE A 117 1.87 -13.89 4.97
C PHE A 117 3.25 -13.31 5.26
N ALA A 118 3.91 -12.86 4.20
CA ALA A 118 5.13 -12.07 4.26
C ALA A 118 4.89 -10.60 3.84
N THR A 119 5.51 -9.67 4.55
CA THR A 119 5.49 -8.24 4.18
C THR A 119 6.76 -7.50 4.58
N GLY A 120 7.12 -6.44 3.87
CA GLY A 120 8.20 -5.54 4.27
C GLY A 120 8.84 -4.78 3.11
N PRO A 121 9.49 -3.65 3.41
CA PRO A 121 10.05 -2.77 2.38
C PRO A 121 11.34 -3.28 1.74
N SER A 122 11.98 -4.29 2.31
CA SER A 122 13.20 -4.88 1.76
C SER A 122 13.41 -6.29 2.30
N LYS A 123 14.27 -7.06 1.63
CA LYS A 123 14.72 -8.39 2.07
C LYS A 123 15.29 -8.39 3.50
N SER A 124 15.89 -7.28 3.92
CA SER A 124 16.50 -7.10 5.25
C SER A 124 15.58 -6.51 6.31
N ARG A 125 14.37 -6.09 5.93
CA ARG A 125 13.36 -5.48 6.82
C ARG A 125 11.98 -6.12 6.67
N SER A 126 11.95 -7.42 6.39
CA SER A 126 10.73 -8.21 6.21
C SER A 126 10.18 -8.77 7.54
N LEU A 127 8.91 -9.15 7.48
CA LEU A 127 8.14 -9.81 8.52
C LEU A 127 7.44 -11.01 7.87
N VAL A 128 7.48 -12.16 8.53
CA VAL A 128 6.63 -13.31 8.25
C VAL A 128 5.72 -13.50 9.45
N ALA A 129 4.41 -13.57 9.21
CA ALA A 129 3.42 -13.77 10.26
C ALA A 129 2.51 -14.95 9.93
N VAL A 130 2.18 -15.73 10.96
CA VAL A 130 1.29 -16.89 10.85
C VAL A 130 0.09 -16.73 11.78
N SER A 131 -1.07 -17.20 11.36
CA SER A 131 -2.25 -17.21 12.23
C SER A 131 -2.14 -18.32 13.28
N GLN A 132 -2.85 -18.15 14.40
CA GLN A 132 -3.04 -19.23 15.37
C GLN A 132 -3.74 -20.45 14.75
N GLY A 133 -4.75 -20.22 13.90
CA GLY A 133 -5.49 -21.26 13.19
C GLY A 133 -4.59 -22.12 12.31
N LEU A 134 -3.63 -21.51 11.59
CA LEU A 134 -2.65 -22.25 10.79
C LEU A 134 -1.79 -23.17 11.67
N LEU A 135 -1.29 -22.64 12.79
CA LEU A 135 -0.48 -23.43 13.70
C LEU A 135 -1.29 -24.56 14.35
N MET A 136 -2.59 -24.37 14.58
CA MET A 136 -3.46 -25.42 15.16
C MET A 136 -3.85 -26.49 14.14
N ALA A 137 -4.04 -26.11 12.88
CA ALA A 137 -4.57 -26.99 11.85
C ALA A 137 -3.49 -27.81 11.12
N MET A 138 -2.26 -27.30 11.03
CA MET A 138 -1.20 -27.88 10.21
C MET A 138 -0.10 -28.53 11.05
N GLU A 139 0.45 -29.63 10.55
CA GLU A 139 1.64 -30.25 11.12
C GLU A 139 2.91 -29.44 10.82
N ARG A 140 3.96 -29.66 11.61
CA ARG A 140 5.22 -28.92 11.53
C ARG A 140 5.83 -28.90 10.12
N ASN A 141 5.79 -30.01 9.41
CA ASN A 141 6.33 -30.12 8.05
C ASN A 141 5.53 -29.31 7.04
N GLU A 142 4.20 -29.27 7.20
CA GLU A 142 3.32 -28.49 6.33
C GLU A 142 3.48 -26.99 6.58
N VAL A 143 3.60 -26.59 7.86
CA VAL A 143 3.92 -25.21 8.24
C VAL A 143 5.26 -24.78 7.63
N GLU A 144 6.29 -25.62 7.70
CA GLU A 144 7.59 -25.33 7.09
C GLU A 144 7.49 -25.17 5.57
N GLY A 145 6.65 -25.98 4.90
CA GLY A 145 6.35 -25.82 3.47
C GLY A 145 5.73 -24.46 3.12
N VAL A 146 4.73 -24.02 3.89
CA VAL A 146 4.11 -22.70 3.70
C VAL A 146 5.11 -21.57 3.97
N LEU A 147 5.88 -21.66 5.05
CA LEU A 147 6.92 -20.67 5.35
C LEU A 147 8.00 -20.61 4.28
N ALA A 148 8.37 -21.74 3.67
CA ALA A 148 9.32 -21.78 2.59
C ALA A 148 8.81 -21.01 1.36
N HIS A 149 7.52 -21.13 1.04
CA HIS A 149 6.86 -20.35 -0.01
C HIS A 149 6.90 -18.84 0.28
N GLU A 150 6.50 -18.43 1.48
CA GLU A 150 6.52 -17.02 1.89
C GLU A 150 7.94 -16.42 1.90
N ILE A 151 8.92 -17.20 2.34
CA ILE A 151 10.34 -16.78 2.34
C ILE A 151 10.88 -16.67 0.92
N ALA A 152 10.44 -17.51 -0.01
CA ALA A 152 10.81 -17.39 -1.42
C ALA A 152 10.33 -16.05 -2.00
N HIS A 153 9.11 -15.61 -1.68
CA HIS A 153 8.60 -14.28 -2.07
C HIS A 153 9.46 -13.13 -1.51
N ILE A 154 9.90 -13.24 -0.25
CA ILE A 154 10.84 -12.28 0.34
C ILE A 154 12.17 -12.30 -0.41
N ALA A 155 12.72 -13.49 -0.66
CA ALA A 155 14.02 -13.68 -1.30
C ALA A 155 14.04 -13.17 -2.74
N ASN A 156 12.93 -13.32 -3.47
CA ASN A 156 12.78 -12.77 -4.82
C ASN A 156 12.52 -11.25 -4.80
N GLY A 157 12.01 -10.71 -3.69
CA GLY A 157 11.69 -9.29 -3.56
C GLY A 157 10.36 -8.92 -4.19
N ASP A 158 9.41 -9.87 -4.24
CA ASP A 158 8.15 -9.72 -4.96
C ASP A 158 7.32 -8.55 -4.46
N MET A 159 7.38 -8.22 -3.16
CA MET A 159 6.72 -7.04 -2.59
C MET A 159 7.21 -5.73 -3.22
N VAL A 160 8.52 -5.60 -3.48
CA VAL A 160 9.08 -4.41 -4.11
C VAL A 160 8.65 -4.35 -5.57
N THR A 161 8.75 -5.45 -6.29
CA THR A 161 8.35 -5.54 -7.70
C THR A 161 6.86 -5.24 -7.88
N MET A 162 5.99 -5.85 -7.08
CA MET A 162 4.55 -5.58 -7.09
C MET A 162 4.24 -4.13 -6.73
N THR A 163 4.98 -3.54 -5.78
CA THR A 163 4.84 -2.11 -5.46
C THR A 163 5.20 -1.22 -6.66
N LEU A 164 6.30 -1.51 -7.35
CA LEU A 164 6.71 -0.75 -8.54
C LEU A 164 5.66 -0.84 -9.65
N VAL A 165 5.16 -2.06 -9.91
CA VAL A 165 4.09 -2.28 -10.89
C VAL A 165 2.84 -1.50 -10.49
N GLN A 166 2.44 -1.56 -9.22
CA GLN A 166 1.28 -0.80 -8.72
C GLN A 166 1.49 0.71 -8.84
N GLY A 167 2.70 1.21 -8.58
CA GLY A 167 3.04 2.62 -8.74
C GLY A 167 2.86 3.11 -10.18
N VAL A 168 3.32 2.31 -11.15
CA VAL A 168 3.13 2.58 -12.58
C VAL A 168 1.65 2.50 -12.96
N VAL A 169 0.93 1.45 -12.55
CA VAL A 169 -0.52 1.31 -12.83
C VAL A 169 -1.30 2.48 -12.26
N ASN A 170 -1.03 2.87 -11.02
CA ASN A 170 -1.67 4.03 -10.38
C ASN A 170 -1.41 5.32 -11.17
N ALA A 171 -0.18 5.52 -11.66
CA ALA A 171 0.16 6.67 -12.50
C ALA A 171 -0.68 6.71 -13.79
N PHE A 172 -0.79 5.58 -14.49
CA PHE A 172 -1.60 5.48 -15.71
C PHE A 172 -3.09 5.69 -15.46
N VAL A 173 -3.63 5.07 -14.41
CA VAL A 173 -5.04 5.25 -14.02
C VAL A 173 -5.33 6.72 -13.71
N MET A 174 -4.47 7.37 -12.93
CA MET A 174 -4.60 8.80 -12.63
C MET A 174 -4.51 9.67 -13.89
N TYR A 175 -3.61 9.35 -14.81
CA TYR A 175 -3.46 10.08 -16.06
C TYR A 175 -4.74 10.00 -16.90
N ILE A 176 -5.23 8.78 -17.16
CA ILE A 176 -6.43 8.55 -17.98
C ILE A 176 -7.65 9.22 -17.32
N ALA A 177 -7.83 9.06 -16.01
CA ALA A 177 -8.93 9.68 -15.28
C ALA A 177 -8.91 11.22 -15.40
N ARG A 178 -7.72 11.84 -15.34
CA ARG A 178 -7.58 13.30 -15.47
C ARG A 178 -7.81 13.79 -16.90
N VAL A 179 -7.35 13.04 -17.91
CA VAL A 179 -7.63 13.35 -19.31
C VAL A 179 -9.13 13.24 -19.61
N ALA A 180 -9.78 12.18 -19.14
CA ALA A 180 -11.23 12.00 -19.29
C ALA A 180 -12.02 13.11 -18.56
N ALA A 181 -11.65 13.44 -17.32
CA ALA A 181 -12.28 14.52 -16.56
C ALA A 181 -12.15 15.87 -17.26
N PHE A 182 -10.98 16.17 -17.85
CA PHE A 182 -10.81 17.39 -18.64
C PHE A 182 -11.71 17.39 -19.88
N GLY A 183 -11.78 16.28 -20.62
CA GLY A 183 -12.68 16.15 -21.78
C GLY A 183 -14.15 16.41 -21.41
N VAL A 184 -14.62 15.82 -20.32
CA VAL A 184 -15.98 16.06 -19.79
C VAL A 184 -16.15 17.53 -19.39
N SER A 185 -15.17 18.14 -18.70
CA SER A 185 -15.27 19.55 -18.28
C SER A 185 -15.33 20.54 -19.44
N GLN A 186 -14.67 20.23 -20.57
CA GLN A 186 -14.73 21.05 -21.78
C GLN A 186 -16.09 20.92 -22.47
N PHE A 187 -16.62 19.70 -22.55
CA PHE A 187 -17.97 19.46 -23.08
C PHE A 187 -19.05 20.16 -22.25
N LEU A 188 -18.96 20.11 -20.91
CA LEU A 188 -19.91 20.79 -20.02
C LEU A 188 -19.82 22.32 -20.12
N ARG A 189 -18.61 22.89 -20.21
CA ARG A 189 -18.42 24.35 -20.39
C ARG A 189 -19.00 24.87 -21.71
N GLY A 190 -18.98 24.07 -22.77
CA GLY A 190 -19.58 24.44 -24.05
C GLY A 190 -21.11 24.60 -24.01
N ASN A 191 -21.79 24.00 -23.02
CA ASN A 191 -23.24 24.13 -22.86
C ASN A 191 -23.67 25.36 -22.04
N ASP A 192 -22.77 26.00 -21.30
CA ASP A 192 -23.09 27.18 -20.49
C ASP A 192 -23.03 28.48 -21.32
N GLU A 193 -22.35 28.50 -22.47
CA GLU A 193 -22.25 29.68 -23.35
C GLU A 193 -23.47 29.89 -24.28
N GLU A 194 -24.39 28.92 -24.38
CA GLU A 194 -25.65 29.05 -25.15
C GLU A 194 -26.85 29.57 -24.30
N GLY A 195 -26.64 29.85 -23.00
CA GLY A 195 -27.70 30.24 -22.06
C GLY A 195 -27.77 31.72 -21.65
N GLU A 196 -26.75 32.54 -21.93
CA GLU A 196 -26.70 33.97 -21.52
C GLU A 196 -26.75 34.94 -22.72
N GLY A 197 -27.75 34.74 -23.58
CA GLY A 197 -28.03 35.70 -24.63
C GLY A 197 -29.44 35.56 -25.14
N LEU A 198 -30.42 36.09 -24.39
CA LEU A 198 -31.69 36.67 -24.86
C LEU A 198 -32.49 37.20 -23.66
N GLY A 199 -32.50 38.53 -23.46
CA GLY A 199 -33.47 39.24 -22.61
C GLY A 199 -32.88 40.13 -21.53
#